data_AF-A0A4V4N9B8-F1
#
_entry.id   AF-A0A4V4N9B8-F1
#
_cell.length_a   1.000
_cell.length_b   1.000
_cell.length_c   1.000
_cell.angle_alpha   90.00
_cell.angle_beta   90.00
_cell.angle_gamma   90.00
#
_symmetry.space_group_name_H-M   'P 1'
#
loop_
_entity.id
_entity.type
_entity.pdbx_description
1 polymer ?
#
loop_
_entity_poly.entity_id
_entity_poly.type
_entity_poly.pdbx_seq_one_letter_code
_entity_poly.pdbx_strand_id
1 'polypeptide(L)'
;MTDRRAWALRCAVATLAGLITSAAFEPIAWPVLLPLGVALFGWSCTGLTVRRAALTGWLFGIAFYFTHIDWMRSSIGPDAWLGLSTLESLFYAAAGAAMPLVRRLPAWPLWAAAVWTAAECLRSVWPASGMPWGRLAFATIDTPAAPAVAYLGMTGLSFALALLGFLLVHAADRHAGGTLWLRLAPAVGLVALLVVPAVAPYDVTTDRTVAVAAVQGNVPGPGNDILYDSRGVTANHVQATEDLAADVAAGRVERPDFVVWPENSTAVDPFDDREVSAGIRRAVSAIDVPVVVGGLVDDPEPGHILNQGIVWDPVTGPGDRYTKRHPVPYGEYIPFRDLWDPKFGQLALITRDMRAGTRTTPLRVDGALVGDAICFDIAYDDVTTTQVRNGAQMLMVQTSNASFIFTHQIEQQFAITRLRALEAGRWLVVASTNGRSGVIAPSGEVVASADPRTTAVLSERVGLSDTLTPAVRMGDWPARLLSLAALLGLALGALAYRRNRHDAGVPTEPAPTPSAVVPSANEAPVA
;
A
#
# COMPACT_ATOMS: atom_id res chain seq x y z
N MET A 1 36.89 7.15 -15.83
CA MET A 1 36.64 6.50 -14.52
C MET A 1 37.03 5.04 -14.65
N THR A 2 37.78 4.45 -13.71
CA THR A 2 38.07 3.01 -13.74
C THR A 2 36.77 2.22 -13.55
N ASP A 3 36.65 1.00 -14.11
CA ASP A 3 35.44 0.15 -14.00
C ASP A 3 35.02 -0.04 -12.53
N ARG A 4 36.00 -0.15 -11.62
CA ARG A 4 35.76 -0.22 -10.16
C ARG A 4 35.11 1.04 -9.59
N ARG A 5 35.59 2.24 -9.96
CA ARG A 5 35.00 3.51 -9.48
C ARG A 5 33.60 3.72 -10.04
N ALA A 6 33.38 3.35 -11.31
CA ALA A 6 32.05 3.38 -11.92
C ALA A 6 31.08 2.44 -11.21
N TRP A 7 31.50 1.21 -10.95
CA TRP A 7 30.71 0.24 -10.21
C TRP A 7 30.35 0.74 -8.79
N ALA A 8 31.33 1.23 -8.03
CA ALA A 8 31.10 1.75 -6.69
C ALA A 8 30.09 2.91 -6.69
N LEU A 9 30.16 3.82 -7.68
CA LEU A 9 29.20 4.90 -7.83
C LEU A 9 27.78 4.37 -8.09
N ARG A 10 27.62 3.34 -8.92
CA ARG A 10 26.29 2.73 -9.17
C ARG A 10 25.69 2.16 -7.89
N CYS A 11 26.48 1.45 -7.10
CA CYS A 11 26.04 0.91 -5.81
C CYS A 11 25.63 2.04 -4.85
N ALA A 12 26.47 3.07 -4.71
CA ALA A 12 26.18 4.20 -3.83
C ALA A 12 24.90 4.94 -4.25
N VAL A 13 24.70 5.17 -5.54
CA VAL A 13 23.48 5.82 -6.05
C VAL A 13 22.25 4.93 -5.87
N ALA A 14 22.36 3.61 -6.03
CA ALA A 14 21.25 2.69 -5.80
C ALA A 14 20.82 2.69 -4.32
N THR A 15 21.78 2.65 -3.39
CA THR A 15 21.50 2.80 -1.95
C THR A 15 20.86 4.14 -1.64
N LEU A 16 21.41 5.24 -2.15
CA LEU A 16 20.85 6.59 -1.95
C LEU A 16 19.43 6.70 -2.53
N ALA A 17 19.17 6.10 -3.69
CA ALA A 17 17.85 6.06 -4.30
C ALA A 17 16.81 5.39 -3.38
N GLY A 18 17.19 4.29 -2.71
CA GLY A 18 16.31 3.61 -1.76
C GLY A 18 15.99 4.48 -0.54
N LEU A 19 16.99 5.16 0.02
CA LEU A 19 16.79 6.11 1.13
C LEU A 19 15.91 7.31 0.73
N ILE A 20 16.14 7.88 -0.45
CA ILE A 20 15.34 8.99 -1.01
C ILE A 20 13.88 8.54 -1.20
N THR A 21 13.67 7.31 -1.68
CA THR A 21 12.32 6.76 -1.86
C THR A 21 11.63 6.57 -0.50
N SER A 22 12.37 6.11 0.52
CA SER A 22 11.86 5.96 1.90
C SER A 22 11.45 7.29 2.50
N ALA A 23 12.24 8.34 2.30
CA ALA A 23 11.96 9.70 2.77
C ALA A 23 10.70 10.34 2.15
N ALA A 24 10.15 9.76 1.08
CA ALA A 24 8.88 10.20 0.52
C ALA A 24 7.68 9.77 1.36
N PHE A 25 7.83 8.77 2.23
CA PHE A 25 6.81 8.29 3.14
C PHE A 25 6.97 8.92 4.53
N GLU A 26 5.93 8.79 5.35
CA GLU A 26 6.01 9.11 6.78
C GLU A 26 7.18 8.35 7.44
N PRO A 27 7.94 9.01 8.34
CA PRO A 27 7.61 10.30 8.99
C PRO A 27 8.18 11.55 8.29
N ILE A 28 8.94 11.41 7.20
CA ILE A 28 9.55 12.57 6.51
C ILE A 28 8.53 13.20 5.56
N ALA A 29 7.74 12.37 4.88
CA ALA A 29 6.64 12.79 4.02
C ALA A 29 7.06 13.86 2.99
N TRP A 30 8.10 13.58 2.20
CA TRP A 30 8.54 14.42 1.06
C TRP A 30 8.26 13.76 -0.30
N PRO A 31 6.99 13.69 -0.76
CA PRO A 31 6.59 12.90 -1.93
C PRO A 31 7.24 13.36 -3.24
N VAL A 32 7.66 14.63 -3.30
CA VAL A 32 8.40 15.21 -4.44
C VAL A 32 9.69 14.44 -4.75
N LEU A 33 10.20 13.68 -3.79
CA LEU A 33 11.37 12.81 -3.95
C LEU A 33 11.08 11.49 -4.69
N LEU A 34 9.82 11.05 -4.81
CA LEU A 34 9.48 9.77 -5.44
C LEU A 34 10.04 9.65 -6.87
N PRO A 35 9.80 10.61 -7.80
CA PRO A 35 10.31 10.48 -9.15
C PRO A 35 11.85 10.52 -9.19
N LEU A 36 12.48 11.25 -8.26
CA LEU A 36 13.94 11.30 -8.15
C LEU A 36 14.50 9.96 -7.67
N GLY A 37 13.91 9.33 -6.65
CA GLY A 37 14.29 8.01 -6.17
C GLY A 37 14.24 6.96 -7.28
N VAL A 38 13.13 6.91 -8.02
CA VAL A 38 12.98 5.99 -9.17
C VAL A 38 13.97 6.33 -10.30
N ALA A 39 14.18 7.62 -10.59
CA ALA A 39 15.15 8.04 -11.60
C ALA A 39 16.58 7.61 -11.24
N LEU A 40 16.99 7.77 -9.99
CA LEU A 40 18.31 7.34 -9.52
C LEU A 40 18.46 5.82 -9.54
N PHE A 41 17.40 5.07 -9.19
CA PHE A 41 17.36 3.62 -9.38
C PHE A 41 17.58 3.23 -10.85
N GLY A 42 16.79 3.81 -11.78
CA GLY A 42 16.87 3.52 -13.21
C GLY A 42 18.22 3.93 -13.82
N TRP A 43 18.78 5.04 -13.35
CA TRP A 43 20.13 5.45 -13.70
C TRP A 43 21.15 4.42 -13.21
N SER A 44 21.07 3.96 -11.95
CA SER A 44 22.02 3.01 -11.37
C SER A 44 22.16 1.71 -12.18
N CYS A 45 21.08 1.27 -12.85
CA CYS A 45 21.05 0.08 -13.70
C CYS A 45 21.58 0.29 -15.13
N THR A 46 21.92 1.53 -15.53
CA THR A 46 22.25 1.85 -16.93
C THR A 46 23.57 1.21 -17.39
N GLY A 47 23.52 0.46 -18.50
CA GLY A 47 24.69 -0.18 -19.11
C GLY A 47 25.24 -1.39 -18.34
N LEU A 48 24.51 -1.87 -17.32
CA LEU A 48 24.92 -3.02 -16.53
C LEU A 48 24.46 -4.35 -17.15
N THR A 49 25.13 -5.44 -16.75
CA THR A 49 24.64 -6.80 -17.00
C THR A 49 23.46 -7.11 -16.07
N VAL A 50 22.63 -8.10 -16.42
CA VAL A 50 21.50 -8.57 -15.59
C VAL A 50 21.93 -8.81 -14.14
N ARG A 51 23.06 -9.50 -13.91
CA ARG A 51 23.58 -9.78 -12.56
C ARG A 51 23.98 -8.52 -11.79
N ARG A 52 24.69 -7.58 -12.43
CA ARG A 52 25.11 -6.34 -11.77
C ARG A 52 23.90 -5.43 -11.49
N ALA A 53 22.92 -5.39 -12.39
CA ALA A 53 21.69 -4.63 -12.23
C ALA A 53 20.78 -5.21 -11.14
N ALA A 54 20.74 -6.55 -11.01
CA ALA A 54 20.07 -7.23 -9.90
C ALA A 54 20.66 -6.81 -8.55
N LEU A 55 21.98 -6.75 -8.44
CA LEU A 55 22.66 -6.32 -7.22
C LEU A 55 22.39 -4.85 -6.89
N THR A 56 22.41 -3.94 -7.88
CA THR A 56 22.02 -2.54 -7.63
C THR A 56 20.56 -2.44 -7.20
N GLY A 57 19.66 -3.22 -7.82
CA GLY A 57 18.25 -3.23 -7.42
C GLY A 57 18.04 -3.80 -6.02
N TRP A 58 18.83 -4.80 -5.63
CA TRP A 58 18.80 -5.32 -4.27
C TRP A 58 19.30 -4.30 -3.24
N LEU A 59 20.41 -3.59 -3.53
CA LEU A 59 20.91 -2.52 -2.66
C LEU A 59 19.90 -1.38 -2.49
N PHE A 60 19.18 -1.03 -3.56
CA PHE A 60 18.03 -0.13 -3.48
C PHE A 60 16.96 -0.68 -2.54
N GLY A 61 16.54 -1.93 -2.74
CA GLY A 61 15.50 -2.58 -1.94
C GLY A 61 15.87 -2.69 -0.46
N ILE A 62 17.13 -3.01 -0.15
CA ILE A 62 17.66 -3.04 1.22
C ILE A 62 17.53 -1.66 1.84
N ALA A 63 18.05 -0.63 1.17
CA ALA A 63 18.01 0.74 1.70
C ALA A 63 16.57 1.23 1.90
N PHE A 64 15.67 0.92 0.97
CA PHE A 64 14.26 1.30 1.04
C PHE A 64 13.53 0.56 2.17
N TYR A 65 13.44 -0.77 2.13
CA TYR A 65 12.60 -1.51 3.08
C TYR A 65 13.13 -1.54 4.50
N PHE A 66 14.45 -1.68 4.70
CA PHE A 66 14.98 -1.67 6.06
C PHE A 66 14.70 -0.33 6.77
N THR A 67 14.58 0.77 6.03
CA THR A 67 14.23 2.07 6.63
C THR A 67 12.72 2.30 6.67
N HIS A 68 12.00 1.94 5.61
CA HIS A 68 10.58 2.25 5.45
C HIS A 68 9.69 1.53 6.48
N ILE A 69 9.99 0.25 6.73
CA ILE A 69 9.25 -0.59 7.70
C ILE A 69 10.02 -0.83 9.00
N ASP A 70 10.95 0.06 9.36
CA ASP A 70 11.71 -0.04 10.63
C ASP A 70 10.80 -0.04 11.87
N TRP A 71 9.58 0.51 11.77
CA TRP A 71 8.55 0.42 12.82
C TRP A 71 8.24 -1.03 13.24
N MET A 72 8.44 -2.02 12.37
CA MET A 72 8.26 -3.43 12.71
C MET A 72 9.23 -3.91 13.78
N ARG A 73 10.43 -3.32 13.84
CA ARG A 73 11.49 -3.73 14.75
C ARG A 73 11.07 -3.60 16.21
N SER A 74 10.35 -2.52 16.55
CA SER A 74 9.86 -2.24 17.90
C SER A 74 8.45 -2.78 18.15
N SER A 75 7.60 -2.83 17.11
CA SER A 75 6.19 -3.20 17.25
C SER A 75 5.95 -4.71 17.23
N ILE A 76 6.72 -5.41 16.39
CA ILE A 76 6.63 -6.86 16.22
C ILE A 76 7.93 -7.45 16.78
N GLY A 77 9.01 -7.39 16.02
CA GLY A 77 10.31 -7.90 16.44
C GLY A 77 11.40 -7.68 15.39
N PRO A 78 12.68 -7.64 15.80
CA PRO A 78 13.80 -7.44 14.88
C PRO A 78 13.95 -8.58 13.87
N ASP A 79 13.62 -9.81 14.25
CA ASP A 79 13.61 -10.99 13.39
C ASP A 79 12.57 -10.89 12.26
N ALA A 80 11.32 -10.50 12.59
CA ALA A 80 10.27 -10.27 11.61
C ALA A 80 10.64 -9.14 10.64
N TRP A 81 11.18 -8.03 11.17
CA TRP A 81 11.68 -6.91 10.37
C TRP A 81 12.80 -7.33 9.41
N LEU A 82 13.81 -8.08 9.88
CA LEU A 82 14.91 -8.58 9.06
C LEU A 82 14.39 -9.51 7.95
N GLY A 83 13.52 -10.46 8.30
CA GLY A 83 12.96 -11.43 7.36
C GLY A 83 12.13 -10.76 6.27
N LEU A 84 11.15 -9.93 6.67
CA LEU A 84 10.26 -9.27 5.71
C LEU A 84 11.02 -8.24 4.86
N SER A 85 11.87 -7.39 5.46
CA SER A 85 12.65 -6.41 4.70
C SER A 85 13.59 -7.07 3.69
N THR A 86 14.17 -8.22 4.04
CA THR A 86 15.00 -9.01 3.11
C THR A 86 14.16 -9.53 1.95
N LEU A 87 13.03 -10.18 2.23
CA LEU A 87 12.13 -10.70 1.21
C LEU A 87 11.65 -9.59 0.26
N GLU A 88 11.15 -8.49 0.82
CA GLU A 88 10.66 -7.34 0.10
C GLU A 88 11.75 -6.69 -0.78
N SER A 89 13.00 -6.64 -0.31
CA SER A 89 14.13 -6.14 -1.09
C SER A 89 14.45 -7.00 -2.33
N LEU A 90 14.13 -8.29 -2.33
CA LEU A 90 14.41 -9.20 -3.45
C LEU A 90 13.52 -8.90 -4.67
N PHE A 91 12.32 -8.35 -4.48
CA PHE A 91 11.50 -7.89 -5.60
C PHE A 91 12.19 -6.76 -6.38
N TYR A 92 12.91 -5.87 -5.69
CA TYR A 92 13.72 -4.86 -6.34
C TYR A 92 15.00 -5.41 -6.98
N ALA A 93 15.54 -6.52 -6.47
CA ALA A 93 16.59 -7.27 -7.16
C ALA A 93 16.07 -7.81 -8.50
N ALA A 94 14.86 -8.38 -8.54
CA ALA A 94 14.22 -8.84 -9.77
C ALA A 94 13.90 -7.69 -10.73
N ALA A 95 13.36 -6.57 -10.23
CA ALA A 95 13.13 -5.36 -11.03
C ALA A 95 14.46 -4.81 -11.60
N GLY A 96 15.53 -4.79 -10.80
CA GLY A 96 16.87 -4.42 -11.26
C GLY A 96 17.40 -5.35 -12.35
N ALA A 97 17.23 -6.66 -12.20
CA ALA A 97 17.61 -7.68 -13.19
C ALA A 97 16.91 -7.49 -14.53
N ALA A 98 15.66 -7.01 -14.52
CA ALA A 98 14.85 -6.73 -15.69
C ALA A 98 15.31 -5.49 -16.47
N MET A 99 15.89 -4.49 -15.79
CA MET A 99 16.24 -3.19 -16.41
C MET A 99 17.12 -3.32 -17.67
N PRO A 100 18.23 -4.11 -17.68
CA PRO A 100 19.05 -4.27 -18.89
C PRO A 100 18.32 -4.87 -20.09
N LEU A 101 17.23 -5.62 -19.85
CA LEU A 101 16.43 -6.24 -20.90
C LEU A 101 15.47 -5.22 -21.51
N VAL A 102 14.65 -4.59 -20.68
CA VAL A 102 13.59 -3.67 -21.14
C VAL A 102 14.14 -2.34 -21.66
N ARG A 103 15.32 -1.90 -21.20
CA ARG A 103 16.01 -0.69 -21.70
C ARG A 103 16.37 -0.72 -23.19
N ARG A 104 16.33 -1.89 -23.81
CA ARG A 104 16.63 -2.06 -25.25
C ARG A 104 15.42 -1.89 -26.14
N LEU A 105 14.23 -1.88 -25.55
CA LEU A 105 12.99 -1.74 -26.30
C LEU A 105 12.74 -0.27 -26.65
N PRO A 106 12.07 0.02 -27.77
CA PRO A 106 11.58 1.37 -28.03
C PRO A 106 10.63 1.80 -26.91
N ALA A 107 10.67 3.09 -26.57
CA ALA A 107 9.94 3.65 -25.43
C ALA A 107 10.20 2.88 -24.12
N TRP A 108 11.45 2.48 -23.88
CA TRP A 108 11.86 1.72 -22.69
C TRP A 108 11.33 2.26 -21.34
N PRO A 109 11.11 3.58 -21.12
CA PRO A 109 10.57 4.05 -19.85
C PRO A 109 9.20 3.44 -19.52
N LEU A 110 8.36 3.17 -20.52
CA LEU A 110 7.05 2.52 -20.34
C LEU A 110 7.21 1.08 -19.83
N TRP A 111 8.11 0.31 -20.46
CA TRP A 111 8.39 -1.06 -20.08
C TRP A 111 9.03 -1.15 -18.68
N ALA A 112 9.93 -0.22 -18.36
CA ALA A 112 10.55 -0.14 -17.03
C ALA A 112 9.53 0.21 -15.95
N ALA A 113 8.61 1.15 -16.21
CA ALA A 113 7.51 1.48 -15.30
C ALA A 113 6.54 0.30 -15.11
N ALA A 114 6.25 -0.45 -16.18
CA ALA A 114 5.44 -1.67 -16.08
C ALA A 114 6.13 -2.73 -15.22
N VAL A 115 7.45 -2.94 -15.38
CA VAL A 115 8.24 -3.85 -14.54
C VAL A 115 8.23 -3.43 -13.07
N TRP A 116 8.42 -2.14 -12.78
CA TRP A 116 8.32 -1.62 -11.41
C TRP A 116 6.95 -1.92 -10.81
N THR A 117 5.89 -1.58 -11.54
CA THR A 117 4.51 -1.74 -11.06
C THR A 117 4.14 -3.21 -10.90
N ALA A 118 4.63 -4.09 -11.78
CA ALA A 118 4.45 -5.53 -11.66
C ALA A 118 5.16 -6.10 -10.42
N ALA A 119 6.34 -5.58 -10.07
CA ALA A 119 7.03 -5.93 -8.82
C ALA A 119 6.22 -5.48 -7.59
N GLU A 120 5.65 -4.27 -7.62
CA GLU A 120 4.72 -3.81 -6.57
C GLU A 120 3.45 -4.67 -6.47
N CYS A 121 2.85 -5.04 -7.61
CA CYS A 121 1.65 -5.88 -7.61
C CYS A 121 1.96 -7.28 -7.05
N LEU A 122 3.10 -7.87 -7.47
CA LEU A 122 3.47 -9.22 -7.05
C LEU A 122 3.76 -9.30 -5.54
N ARG A 123 4.55 -8.36 -5.00
CA ARG A 123 4.83 -8.33 -3.55
C ARG A 123 3.57 -8.05 -2.73
N SER A 124 2.59 -7.35 -3.30
CA SER A 124 1.31 -7.05 -2.63
C SER A 124 0.39 -8.26 -2.47
N VAL A 125 0.69 -9.40 -3.13
CA VAL A 125 -0.15 -10.61 -3.09
C VAL A 125 0.62 -11.88 -2.74
N TRP A 126 1.95 -11.85 -2.84
CA TRP A 126 2.79 -13.02 -2.65
C TRP A 126 4.10 -12.67 -1.93
N PRO A 127 4.61 -13.52 -1.03
CA PRO A 127 3.98 -14.74 -0.49
C PRO A 127 2.99 -14.44 0.63
N ALA A 128 2.15 -15.43 0.99
CA ALA A 128 1.25 -15.39 2.16
C ALA A 128 0.45 -14.06 2.24
N SER A 129 -0.50 -13.86 1.32
CA SER A 129 -1.26 -12.61 1.08
C SER A 129 -0.44 -11.36 0.71
N GLY A 130 0.89 -11.38 0.84
CA GLY A 130 1.78 -10.31 0.40
C GLY A 130 1.79 -9.08 1.32
N MET A 131 2.65 -8.11 1.00
CA MET A 131 2.85 -6.87 1.74
C MET A 131 2.71 -5.67 0.78
N PRO A 132 1.54 -5.02 0.71
CA PRO A 132 1.32 -3.87 -0.20
C PRO A 132 2.02 -2.58 0.25
N TRP A 133 2.59 -2.54 1.45
CA TRP A 133 3.22 -1.36 2.02
C TRP A 133 4.36 -0.80 1.16
N GLY A 134 4.55 0.51 1.13
CA GLY A 134 5.63 1.14 0.35
C GLY A 134 5.40 1.23 -1.17
N ARG A 135 4.14 1.08 -1.64
CA ARG A 135 3.79 1.41 -3.04
C ARG A 135 3.97 2.90 -3.26
N LEU A 136 4.51 3.30 -4.42
CA LEU A 136 4.76 4.73 -4.70
C LEU A 136 3.51 5.60 -4.50
N ALA A 137 2.33 5.09 -4.89
CA ALA A 137 1.06 5.81 -4.71
C ALA A 137 0.77 6.19 -3.25
N PHE A 138 1.17 5.37 -2.27
CA PHE A 138 0.84 5.59 -0.86
C PHE A 138 1.55 6.80 -0.22
N ALA A 139 2.63 7.28 -0.84
CA ALA A 139 3.31 8.50 -0.43
C ALA A 139 2.71 9.77 -1.06
N THR A 140 1.69 9.68 -1.91
CA THR A 140 1.22 10.86 -2.69
C THR A 140 0.20 11.73 -1.98
N ILE A 141 -0.28 11.33 -0.80
CA ILE A 141 -1.22 12.16 -0.04
C ILE A 141 -0.61 13.54 0.21
N ASP A 142 -1.44 14.59 0.23
CA ASP A 142 -1.02 16.00 0.35
C ASP A 142 -0.18 16.54 -0.81
N THR A 143 -0.24 15.89 -1.97
CA THR A 143 0.32 16.41 -3.22
C THR A 143 -0.78 16.76 -4.23
N PRO A 144 -0.50 17.65 -5.20
CA PRO A 144 -1.40 17.88 -6.33
C PRO A 144 -1.63 16.64 -7.22
N ALA A 145 -0.83 15.57 -7.05
CA ALA A 145 -1.03 14.32 -7.76
C ALA A 145 -2.03 13.37 -7.06
N ALA A 146 -2.33 13.58 -5.77
CA ALA A 146 -3.21 12.70 -5.01
C ALA A 146 -4.59 12.52 -5.66
N PRO A 147 -5.29 13.58 -6.15
CA PRO A 147 -6.61 13.42 -6.75
C PRO A 147 -6.61 12.58 -8.05
N ALA A 148 -5.45 12.36 -8.68
CA ALA A 148 -5.34 11.46 -9.82
C ALA A 148 -5.65 10.00 -9.45
N VAL A 149 -5.59 9.62 -8.17
CA VAL A 149 -5.92 8.26 -7.72
C VAL A 149 -7.38 7.90 -8.00
N ALA A 150 -8.32 8.85 -7.97
CA ALA A 150 -9.72 8.62 -8.33
C ALA A 150 -9.88 8.18 -9.81
N TYR A 151 -8.93 8.57 -10.66
CA TYR A 151 -8.94 8.24 -12.09
C TYR A 151 -8.12 6.99 -12.41
N LEU A 152 -6.95 6.85 -11.79
CA LEU A 152 -5.94 5.84 -12.16
C LEU A 152 -5.99 4.60 -11.25
N GLY A 153 -6.57 4.72 -10.07
CA GLY A 153 -6.39 3.80 -8.95
C GLY A 153 -4.95 3.82 -8.42
N MET A 154 -4.73 3.15 -7.28
CA MET A 154 -3.39 3.07 -6.66
C MET A 154 -2.33 2.52 -7.62
N THR A 155 -2.68 1.45 -8.34
CA THR A 155 -1.76 0.80 -9.29
C THR A 155 -1.40 1.72 -10.46
N GLY A 156 -2.37 2.41 -11.05
CA GLY A 156 -2.13 3.32 -12.17
C GLY A 156 -1.32 4.54 -11.75
N LEU A 157 -1.55 5.06 -10.53
CA LEU A 157 -0.77 6.16 -9.96
C LEU A 157 0.68 5.74 -9.69
N SER A 158 0.91 4.57 -9.09
CA SER A 158 2.26 4.00 -8.94
C SER A 158 2.99 3.89 -10.28
N PHE A 159 2.31 3.40 -11.32
CA PHE A 159 2.88 3.33 -12.67
C PHE A 159 3.27 4.70 -13.22
N ALA A 160 2.39 5.69 -13.09
CA ALA A 160 2.66 7.05 -13.58
C ALA A 160 3.86 7.69 -12.87
N LEU A 161 4.01 7.49 -11.56
CA LEU A 161 5.16 7.98 -10.79
C LEU A 161 6.46 7.28 -11.19
N ALA A 162 6.41 5.96 -11.37
CA ALA A 162 7.56 5.20 -11.85
C ALA A 162 7.97 5.64 -13.27
N LEU A 163 6.99 5.83 -14.15
CA LEU A 163 7.19 6.33 -15.51
C LEU A 163 7.84 7.71 -15.51
N LEU A 164 7.38 8.62 -14.65
CA LEU A 164 7.99 9.94 -14.51
C LEU A 164 9.48 9.83 -14.16
N GLY A 165 9.84 8.99 -13.19
CA GLY A 165 11.24 8.73 -12.84
C GLY A 165 12.06 8.20 -14.02
N PHE A 166 11.55 7.23 -14.78
CA PHE A 166 12.28 6.68 -15.93
C PHE A 166 12.35 7.65 -17.12
N LEU A 167 11.35 8.51 -17.32
CA LEU A 167 11.39 9.58 -18.31
C LEU A 167 12.47 10.63 -17.98
N LEU A 168 12.69 10.94 -16.71
CA LEU A 168 13.80 11.81 -16.29
C LEU A 168 15.16 11.20 -16.66
N VAL A 169 15.32 9.88 -16.48
CA VAL A 169 16.53 9.17 -16.92
C VAL A 169 16.69 9.19 -18.44
N HIS A 170 15.60 9.04 -19.18
CA HIS A 170 15.62 9.13 -20.64
C HIS A 170 16.00 10.54 -21.12
N ALA A 171 15.46 11.58 -20.49
CA ALA A 171 15.79 12.97 -20.82
C ALA A 171 17.24 13.34 -20.53
N ALA A 172 17.82 12.77 -19.46
CA ALA A 172 19.23 12.95 -19.10
C ALA A 172 20.21 12.13 -19.97
N ASP A 173 19.71 11.20 -20.80
CA ASP A 173 20.57 10.39 -21.66
C ASP A 173 21.13 11.22 -22.82
N ARG A 174 22.44 11.47 -22.78
CA ARG A 174 23.16 12.30 -23.78
C ARG A 174 23.26 11.61 -25.14
N HIS A 175 23.07 10.31 -25.21
CA HIS A 175 23.15 9.52 -26.44
C HIS A 175 21.80 9.32 -27.12
N ALA A 176 20.70 9.70 -26.47
CA ALA A 176 19.41 9.81 -27.14
C ALA A 176 19.50 10.85 -28.27
N GLY A 177 18.75 10.66 -29.36
CA GLY A 177 18.61 11.66 -30.43
C GLY A 177 17.67 12.81 -30.04
N GLY A 178 17.58 13.85 -30.87
CA GLY A 178 16.66 14.98 -30.70
C GLY A 178 17.11 16.04 -29.68
N THR A 179 16.34 17.12 -29.52
CA THR A 179 16.63 18.20 -28.58
C THR A 179 16.21 17.83 -27.14
N LEU A 180 16.78 18.49 -26.12
CA LEU A 180 16.39 18.28 -24.72
C LEU A 180 14.88 18.46 -24.51
N TRP A 181 14.27 19.45 -25.16
CA TRP A 181 12.83 19.70 -25.08
C TRP A 181 11.99 18.53 -25.56
N LEU A 182 12.37 17.89 -26.68
CA LEU A 182 11.65 16.71 -27.18
C LEU A 182 11.72 15.53 -26.22
N ARG A 183 12.81 15.41 -25.44
CA ARG A 183 12.97 14.33 -24.45
C ARG A 183 12.25 14.63 -23.13
N LEU A 184 12.12 15.90 -22.78
CA LEU A 184 11.38 16.34 -21.58
C LEU A 184 9.87 16.42 -21.79
N ALA A 185 9.40 16.64 -23.03
CA ALA A 185 7.98 16.82 -23.34
C ALA A 185 7.07 15.71 -22.76
N PRO A 186 7.41 14.40 -22.84
CA PRO A 186 6.59 13.36 -22.21
C PRO A 186 6.53 13.46 -20.68
N ALA A 187 7.63 13.83 -20.03
CA ALA A 187 7.66 14.01 -18.57
C ALA A 187 6.80 15.20 -18.15
N VAL A 188 6.90 16.32 -18.88
CA VAL A 188 6.07 17.52 -18.65
C VAL A 188 4.60 17.21 -18.87
N GLY A 189 4.26 16.49 -19.95
CA GLY A 189 2.89 16.07 -20.23
C GLY A 189 2.32 15.14 -19.15
N LEU A 190 3.14 14.23 -18.60
CA LEU A 190 2.74 13.35 -17.51
C LEU A 190 2.54 14.10 -16.20
N VAL A 191 3.41 15.06 -15.86
CA VAL A 191 3.20 15.94 -14.70
C VAL A 191 1.91 16.73 -14.85
N ALA A 192 1.65 17.30 -16.02
CA ALA A 192 0.39 17.99 -16.28
C ALA A 192 -0.82 17.04 -16.07
N LEU A 193 -0.77 15.83 -16.61
CA LEU A 193 -1.83 14.82 -16.44
C LEU A 193 -2.06 14.46 -14.96
N LEU A 194 -1.00 14.35 -14.16
CA LEU A 194 -1.10 14.03 -12.74
C LEU A 194 -1.67 15.18 -11.91
N VAL A 195 -1.43 16.43 -12.30
CA VAL A 195 -1.81 17.62 -11.52
C VAL A 195 -3.17 18.21 -11.94
N VAL A 196 -3.64 17.97 -13.17
CA VAL A 196 -4.96 18.44 -13.63
C VAL A 196 -6.10 18.05 -12.67
N PRO A 197 -6.16 16.82 -12.13
CA PRO A 197 -7.17 16.44 -11.13
C PRO A 197 -7.20 17.30 -9.86
N ALA A 198 -6.13 18.01 -9.50
CA ALA A 198 -6.14 18.91 -8.35
C ALA A 198 -6.95 20.20 -8.58
N VAL A 199 -7.11 20.63 -9.84
CA VAL A 199 -7.92 21.80 -10.20
C VAL A 199 -9.27 21.41 -10.81
N ALA A 200 -9.40 20.17 -11.27
CA ALA A 200 -10.63 19.57 -11.76
C ALA A 200 -10.83 18.19 -11.10
N PRO A 201 -11.16 18.16 -9.79
CA PRO A 201 -11.34 16.91 -9.07
C PRO A 201 -12.50 16.12 -9.65
N TYR A 202 -12.47 14.79 -9.45
CA TYR A 202 -13.59 13.95 -9.83
C TYR A 202 -14.80 14.32 -8.97
N ASP A 203 -15.92 14.63 -9.63
CA ASP A 203 -17.14 15.03 -8.94
C ASP A 203 -17.82 13.81 -8.30
N VAL A 204 -18.07 13.89 -7.00
CA VAL A 204 -18.71 12.84 -6.20
C VAL A 204 -20.05 13.37 -5.74
N THR A 205 -21.13 12.86 -6.32
CA THR A 205 -22.48 13.24 -5.90
C THR A 205 -22.77 12.67 -4.51
N THR A 206 -23.25 13.52 -3.62
CA THR A 206 -23.71 13.13 -2.28
C THR A 206 -25.22 13.33 -2.23
N ASP A 207 -25.96 12.23 -2.14
CA ASP A 207 -27.43 12.27 -2.26
C ASP A 207 -28.10 12.39 -0.88
N ARG A 208 -27.46 11.86 0.16
CA ARG A 208 -27.91 11.92 1.56
C ARG A 208 -26.72 12.07 2.49
N THR A 209 -26.98 12.46 3.73
CA THR A 209 -25.97 12.46 4.80
C THR A 209 -26.46 11.63 5.98
N VAL A 210 -25.53 11.03 6.71
CA VAL A 210 -25.79 10.36 8.00
C VAL A 210 -24.82 10.89 9.05
N ALA A 211 -25.26 11.01 10.30
CA ALA A 211 -24.43 11.37 11.44
C ALA A 211 -23.77 10.11 12.01
N VAL A 212 -22.43 10.09 12.10
CA VAL A 212 -21.67 8.92 12.54
C VAL A 212 -20.76 9.33 13.69
N ALA A 213 -20.77 8.53 14.76
CA ALA A 213 -19.86 8.70 15.88
C ALA A 213 -18.76 7.63 15.87
N ALA A 214 -17.48 8.03 15.78
CA ALA A 214 -16.35 7.14 16.01
C ALA A 214 -15.85 7.27 17.45
N VAL A 215 -15.83 6.17 18.19
CA VAL A 215 -15.40 6.14 19.60
C VAL A 215 -13.96 5.66 19.69
N GLN A 216 -13.09 6.44 20.32
CA GLN A 216 -11.73 6.07 20.69
C GLN A 216 -11.68 5.89 22.21
N GLY A 217 -11.73 4.64 22.69
CA GLY A 217 -11.77 4.36 24.13
C GLY A 217 -10.42 4.47 24.84
N ASN A 218 -9.32 4.47 24.09
CA ASN A 218 -7.94 4.35 24.59
C ASN A 218 -7.64 2.99 25.26
N VAL A 219 -6.35 2.69 25.40
CA VAL A 219 -5.85 1.45 26.03
C VAL A 219 -5.27 1.77 27.41
N PRO A 220 -5.65 1.04 28.47
CA PRO A 220 -5.08 1.23 29.80
C PRO A 220 -3.55 1.10 29.85
N GLY A 221 -2.94 1.69 30.88
CA GLY A 221 -1.50 1.57 31.11
C GLY A 221 -0.64 2.29 30.05
N PRO A 222 0.48 1.70 29.59
CA PRO A 222 1.34 2.32 28.57
C PRO A 222 0.69 2.45 27.19
N GLY A 223 -0.45 1.78 26.96
CA GLY A 223 -1.22 1.87 25.73
C GLY A 223 -0.67 1.06 24.55
N ASN A 224 0.26 0.14 24.77
CA ASN A 224 0.89 -0.64 23.70
C ASN A 224 0.48 -2.12 23.66
N ASP A 225 -0.39 -2.55 24.56
CA ASP A 225 -0.86 -3.93 24.66
C ASP A 225 -2.35 -3.96 25.04
N ILE A 226 -3.20 -4.30 24.06
CA ILE A 226 -4.65 -4.45 24.26
C ILE A 226 -5.01 -5.67 25.10
N LEU A 227 -4.15 -6.69 25.16
CA LEU A 227 -4.43 -7.95 25.84
C LEU A 227 -4.14 -7.85 27.34
N TYR A 228 -3.31 -6.87 27.74
CA TYR A 228 -2.98 -6.62 29.14
C TYR A 228 -4.23 -6.34 30.00
N ASP A 229 -5.16 -5.54 29.49
CA ASP A 229 -6.44 -5.23 30.15
C ASP A 229 -7.58 -5.14 29.13
N SER A 230 -7.91 -6.27 28.51
CA SER A 230 -8.91 -6.34 27.44
C SER A 230 -10.30 -5.91 27.89
N ARG A 231 -10.69 -6.24 29.13
CA ARG A 231 -11.98 -5.81 29.69
C ARG A 231 -11.99 -4.32 30.02
N GLY A 232 -10.88 -3.75 30.48
CA GLY A 232 -10.74 -2.30 30.66
C GLY A 232 -10.84 -1.56 29.33
N VAL A 233 -10.26 -2.08 28.25
CA VAL A 233 -10.45 -1.52 26.89
C VAL A 233 -11.94 -1.50 26.54
N THR A 234 -12.66 -2.62 26.67
CA THR A 234 -14.11 -2.66 26.41
C THR A 234 -14.88 -1.67 27.30
N ALA A 235 -14.58 -1.63 28.59
CA ALA A 235 -15.23 -0.72 29.54
C ALA A 235 -15.04 0.76 29.15
N ASN A 236 -13.87 1.14 28.65
CA ASN A 236 -13.63 2.50 28.18
C ASN A 236 -14.53 2.86 26.98
N HIS A 237 -14.73 1.93 26.02
CA HIS A 237 -15.59 2.17 24.86
C HIS A 237 -17.07 2.23 25.26
N VAL A 238 -17.49 1.41 26.22
CA VAL A 238 -18.82 1.48 26.83
C VAL A 238 -19.03 2.85 27.47
N GLN A 239 -18.12 3.27 28.36
CA GLN A 239 -18.21 4.54 29.07
C GLN A 239 -18.25 5.73 28.11
N ALA A 240 -17.35 5.77 27.11
CA ALA A 240 -17.34 6.86 26.13
C ALA A 240 -18.65 6.93 25.30
N THR A 241 -19.29 5.78 25.05
CA THR A 241 -20.59 5.74 24.36
C THR A 241 -21.74 6.19 25.27
N GLU A 242 -21.69 5.83 26.56
CA GLU A 242 -22.66 6.32 27.57
C GLU A 242 -22.52 7.83 27.80
N ASP A 243 -21.30 8.36 27.82
CA ASP A 243 -21.01 9.80 27.91
C ASP A 243 -21.54 10.54 26.67
N LEU A 244 -21.33 9.98 25.47
CA LEU A 244 -21.93 10.50 24.23
C LEU A 244 -23.46 10.52 24.32
N ALA A 245 -24.08 9.46 24.85
CA ALA A 245 -25.53 9.41 25.02
C ALA A 245 -26.03 10.51 25.99
N ALA A 246 -25.29 10.78 27.06
CA ALA A 246 -25.59 11.88 27.97
C ALA A 246 -25.43 13.26 27.31
N ASP A 247 -24.43 13.44 26.45
CA ASP A 247 -24.23 14.66 25.65
C ASP A 247 -25.37 14.88 24.65
N VAL A 248 -25.83 13.83 23.98
CA VAL A 248 -26.99 13.86 23.07
C VAL A 248 -28.27 14.22 23.84
N ALA A 249 -28.52 13.56 24.97
CA ALA A 249 -29.70 13.83 25.80
C ALA A 249 -29.72 15.28 26.35
N ALA A 250 -28.54 15.85 26.60
CA ALA A 250 -28.37 17.24 27.02
C ALA A 250 -28.38 18.24 25.86
N GLY A 251 -28.49 17.79 24.60
CA GLY A 251 -28.47 18.63 23.41
C GLY A 251 -27.12 19.28 23.11
N ARG A 252 -26.01 18.74 23.64
CA ARG A 252 -24.65 19.23 23.38
C ARG A 252 -24.10 18.74 22.04
N VAL A 253 -24.54 17.56 21.60
CA VAL A 253 -24.12 16.89 20.36
C VAL A 253 -25.37 16.39 19.62
N GLU A 254 -25.34 16.39 18.29
CA GLU A 254 -26.39 15.77 17.47
C GLU A 254 -26.44 14.26 17.74
N ARG A 255 -27.63 13.67 17.81
CA ARG A 255 -27.76 12.21 17.92
C ARG A 255 -27.19 11.57 16.66
N PRO A 256 -26.18 10.68 16.75
CA PRO A 256 -25.69 9.97 15.57
C PRO A 256 -26.74 8.96 15.08
N ASP A 257 -26.72 8.64 13.79
CA ASP A 257 -27.51 7.55 13.21
C ASP A 257 -26.90 6.19 13.58
N PHE A 258 -25.58 6.12 13.76
CA PHE A 258 -24.89 4.95 14.33
C PHE A 258 -23.51 5.29 14.92
N VAL A 259 -22.99 4.38 15.75
CA VAL A 259 -21.68 4.48 16.39
C VAL A 259 -20.74 3.41 15.86
N VAL A 260 -19.46 3.73 15.69
CA VAL A 260 -18.40 2.80 15.28
C VAL A 260 -17.37 2.70 16.40
N TRP A 261 -17.12 1.47 16.84
CA TRP A 261 -16.02 1.14 17.73
C TRP A 261 -14.84 0.57 16.93
N PRO A 262 -13.60 0.70 17.42
CA PRO A 262 -12.41 0.22 16.75
C PRO A 262 -12.27 -1.30 16.79
N GLU A 263 -11.29 -1.80 16.03
CA GLU A 263 -10.85 -3.20 16.09
C GLU A 263 -10.42 -3.54 17.52
N ASN A 264 -10.70 -4.77 17.95
CA ASN A 264 -10.36 -5.27 19.29
C ASN A 264 -10.88 -4.39 20.45
N SER A 265 -11.98 -3.65 20.24
CA SER A 265 -12.76 -3.07 21.34
C SER A 265 -13.28 -4.14 22.28
N THR A 266 -13.43 -5.36 21.78
CA THR A 266 -13.53 -6.58 22.58
C THR A 266 -12.45 -7.59 22.15
N ALA A 267 -11.47 -7.85 23.02
CA ALA A 267 -10.43 -8.85 22.73
C ALA A 267 -10.81 -10.28 23.18
N VAL A 268 -12.06 -10.48 23.58
CA VAL A 268 -12.67 -11.78 23.89
C VAL A 268 -14.00 -11.89 23.17
N ASP A 269 -14.50 -13.11 22.98
CA ASP A 269 -15.75 -13.36 22.28
C ASP A 269 -16.94 -12.68 23.00
N PRO A 270 -17.59 -11.67 22.38
CA PRO A 270 -18.70 -10.94 23.00
C PRO A 270 -20.02 -11.73 23.06
N PHE A 271 -20.10 -12.89 22.40
CA PHE A 271 -21.24 -13.81 22.49
C PHE A 271 -21.14 -14.74 23.69
N ASP A 272 -19.92 -15.11 24.07
CA ASP A 272 -19.65 -16.02 25.18
C ASP A 272 -19.33 -15.30 26.50
N ASP A 273 -18.62 -14.17 26.45
CA ASP A 273 -18.30 -13.38 27.64
C ASP A 273 -19.49 -12.51 28.07
N ARG A 274 -20.12 -12.90 29.17
CA ARG A 274 -21.32 -12.23 29.70
C ARG A 274 -21.09 -10.79 30.14
N GLU A 275 -19.90 -10.48 30.64
CA GLU A 275 -19.58 -9.14 31.14
C GLU A 275 -19.43 -8.17 29.96
N VAL A 276 -18.68 -8.59 28.93
CA VAL A 276 -18.51 -7.84 27.69
C VAL A 276 -19.84 -7.67 26.97
N SER A 277 -20.62 -8.76 26.83
CA SER A 277 -21.95 -8.71 26.20
C SER A 277 -22.90 -7.75 26.93
N ALA A 278 -22.89 -7.78 28.26
CA ALA A 278 -23.69 -6.86 29.07
C ALA A 278 -23.22 -5.40 28.90
N GLY A 279 -21.91 -5.17 28.82
CA GLY A 279 -21.33 -3.85 28.54
C GLY A 279 -21.80 -3.27 27.20
N ILE A 280 -21.69 -4.05 26.12
CA ILE A 280 -22.15 -3.63 24.79
C ILE A 280 -23.63 -3.31 24.82
N ARG A 281 -24.46 -4.20 25.40
CA ARG A 281 -25.92 -3.97 25.49
C ARG A 281 -26.26 -2.70 26.26
N ARG A 282 -25.52 -2.37 27.33
CA ARG A 282 -25.71 -1.10 28.06
C ARG A 282 -25.38 0.10 27.18
N ALA A 283 -24.23 0.11 26.52
CA ALA A 283 -23.84 1.18 25.62
C ALA A 283 -24.86 1.40 24.48
N VAL A 284 -25.26 0.32 23.81
CA VAL A 284 -26.27 0.33 22.74
C VAL A 284 -27.61 0.84 23.24
N SER A 285 -28.06 0.41 24.44
CA SER A 285 -29.32 0.86 25.02
C SER A 285 -29.26 2.33 25.47
N ALA A 286 -28.09 2.82 25.88
CA ALA A 286 -27.92 4.21 26.33
C ALA A 286 -28.01 5.19 25.16
N ILE A 287 -27.30 4.92 24.05
CA ILE A 287 -27.32 5.77 22.85
C ILE A 287 -28.56 5.52 21.97
N ASP A 288 -29.19 4.35 22.11
CA ASP A 288 -30.40 3.92 21.40
C ASP A 288 -30.26 3.94 19.87
N VAL A 289 -29.07 3.68 19.35
CA VAL A 289 -28.80 3.54 17.90
C VAL A 289 -27.87 2.36 17.65
N PRO A 290 -27.78 1.84 16.42
CA PRO A 290 -26.85 0.76 16.11
C PRO A 290 -25.39 1.11 16.47
N VAL A 291 -24.68 0.14 17.04
CA VAL A 291 -23.23 0.25 17.33
C VAL A 291 -22.50 -0.84 16.57
N VAL A 292 -21.54 -0.47 15.73
CA VAL A 292 -20.66 -1.44 15.06
C VAL A 292 -19.46 -1.72 15.96
N VAL A 293 -19.45 -2.90 16.57
CA VAL A 293 -18.44 -3.33 17.55
C VAL A 293 -17.36 -4.15 16.87
N GLY A 294 -16.11 -3.70 16.97
CA GLY A 294 -14.94 -4.46 16.52
C GLY A 294 -14.46 -5.43 17.59
N GLY A 295 -14.40 -6.71 17.27
CA GLY A 295 -14.12 -7.74 18.26
C GLY A 295 -13.54 -9.04 17.71
N LEU A 296 -12.85 -9.77 18.58
CA LEU A 296 -12.44 -11.15 18.34
C LEU A 296 -13.59 -12.10 18.67
N VAL A 297 -13.88 -13.03 17.77
CA VAL A 297 -14.95 -14.03 17.88
C VAL A 297 -14.34 -15.41 17.68
N ASP A 298 -14.77 -16.39 18.46
CA ASP A 298 -14.32 -17.77 18.29
C ASP A 298 -14.92 -18.36 17.01
N ASP A 299 -14.08 -19.00 16.20
CA ASP A 299 -14.55 -19.72 15.02
C ASP A 299 -15.19 -21.04 15.48
N PRO A 300 -16.29 -21.50 14.84
CA PRO A 300 -16.86 -22.83 15.13
C PRO A 300 -15.85 -23.98 14.96
N GLU A 301 -14.82 -23.80 14.12
CA GLU A 301 -13.69 -24.69 13.99
C GLU A 301 -12.66 -24.44 15.13
N PRO A 302 -12.37 -25.46 15.97
CA PRO A 302 -11.44 -25.30 17.08
C PRO A 302 -10.06 -24.81 16.65
N GLY A 303 -9.45 -23.97 17.48
CA GLY A 303 -8.10 -23.44 17.24
C GLY A 303 -8.05 -22.23 16.31
N HIS A 304 -9.21 -21.75 15.82
CA HIS A 304 -9.31 -20.58 14.97
C HIS A 304 -10.12 -19.47 15.62
N ILE A 305 -9.86 -18.24 15.20
CA ILE A 305 -10.61 -17.05 15.59
C ILE A 305 -10.93 -16.18 14.38
N LEU A 306 -11.90 -15.30 14.55
CA LEU A 306 -12.33 -14.31 13.58
C LEU A 306 -12.14 -12.92 14.17
N ASN A 307 -11.70 -11.97 13.35
CA ASN A 307 -11.70 -10.55 13.69
C ASN A 307 -12.85 -9.89 12.92
N GLN A 308 -13.84 -9.37 13.66
CA GLN A 308 -15.11 -8.98 13.08
C GLN A 308 -15.54 -7.56 13.47
N GLY A 309 -16.17 -6.87 12.51
CA GLY A 309 -17.07 -5.76 12.76
C GLY A 309 -18.51 -6.28 12.86
N ILE A 310 -19.16 -6.08 14.00
CA ILE A 310 -20.47 -6.68 14.35
C ILE A 310 -21.47 -5.55 14.59
N VAL A 311 -22.58 -5.53 13.85
CA VAL A 311 -23.65 -4.55 14.08
C VAL A 311 -24.50 -4.99 15.26
N TRP A 312 -24.53 -4.20 16.33
CA TRP A 312 -25.41 -4.38 17.48
C TRP A 312 -26.55 -3.37 17.40
N ASP A 313 -27.74 -3.86 17.09
CA ASP A 313 -28.96 -3.08 16.98
C ASP A 313 -29.69 -3.02 18.34
N PRO A 314 -30.22 -1.85 18.75
CA PRO A 314 -30.91 -1.71 20.04
C PRO A 314 -32.18 -2.56 20.15
N VAL A 315 -32.82 -2.92 19.02
CA VAL A 315 -34.06 -3.69 18.99
C VAL A 315 -33.79 -5.18 18.81
N THR A 316 -32.96 -5.53 17.82
CA THR A 316 -32.74 -6.92 17.40
C THR A 316 -31.49 -7.55 18.01
N GLY A 317 -30.60 -6.76 18.60
CA GLY A 317 -29.32 -7.22 19.15
C GLY A 317 -28.25 -7.42 18.06
N PRO A 318 -27.27 -8.32 18.26
CA PRO A 318 -26.18 -8.51 17.30
C PRO A 318 -26.68 -9.15 16.00
N GLY A 319 -26.43 -8.49 14.88
CA GLY A 319 -26.90 -8.86 13.55
C GLY A 319 -25.77 -9.00 12.53
N ASP A 320 -25.79 -8.14 11.51
CA ASP A 320 -24.91 -8.18 10.34
C ASP A 320 -23.42 -8.06 10.72
N ARG A 321 -22.53 -8.79 10.02
CA ARG A 321 -21.09 -8.89 10.39
C ARG A 321 -20.14 -8.90 9.20
N TYR A 322 -19.02 -8.22 9.33
CA TYR A 322 -17.88 -8.29 8.42
C TYR A 322 -16.72 -9.00 9.14
N THR A 323 -16.04 -9.91 8.45
CA THR A 323 -14.83 -10.56 8.96
C THR A 323 -13.65 -10.04 8.16
N LYS A 324 -12.57 -9.66 8.85
CA LYS A 324 -11.30 -9.20 8.27
C LYS A 324 -10.85 -10.11 7.13
N ARG A 325 -10.52 -9.51 5.98
CA ARG A 325 -10.25 -10.28 4.75
C ARG A 325 -8.79 -10.71 4.65
N HIS A 326 -7.87 -9.86 5.07
CA HIS A 326 -6.43 -10.14 5.05
C HIS A 326 -5.88 -10.14 6.48
N PRO A 327 -5.95 -11.28 7.19
CA PRO A 327 -5.16 -11.48 8.40
C PRO A 327 -3.67 -11.27 8.12
N VAL A 328 -2.95 -10.66 9.06
CA VAL A 328 -1.53 -10.32 8.93
C VAL A 328 -0.67 -11.58 9.15
N PRO A 329 0.17 -11.97 8.16
CA PRO A 329 1.10 -13.08 8.31
C PRO A 329 2.06 -12.86 9.47
N TYR A 330 2.25 -13.88 10.31
CA TYR A 330 3.10 -13.86 11.50
C TYR A 330 2.71 -12.83 12.58
N GLY A 331 1.55 -12.18 12.45
CA GLY A 331 0.93 -11.35 13.49
C GLY A 331 -0.41 -11.91 13.96
N GLU A 332 -1.23 -12.40 13.02
CA GLU A 332 -2.58 -12.90 13.29
C GLU A 332 -2.74 -14.39 12.92
N TYR A 333 -1.86 -14.91 12.07
CA TYR A 333 -1.79 -16.33 11.76
C TYR A 333 -0.34 -16.73 11.41
N ILE A 334 -0.03 -18.03 11.43
CA ILE A 334 1.31 -18.54 11.08
C ILE A 334 1.26 -19.22 9.70
N PRO A 335 1.79 -18.59 8.63
CA PRO A 335 1.97 -19.26 7.34
C PRO A 335 2.76 -20.56 7.48
N PHE A 336 2.22 -21.64 6.94
CA PHE A 336 2.80 -22.99 7.01
C PHE A 336 3.06 -23.45 8.45
N ARG A 337 2.14 -23.17 9.40
CA ARG A 337 2.23 -23.52 10.83
C ARG A 337 2.81 -24.91 11.09
N ASP A 338 2.43 -25.92 10.30
CA ASP A 338 2.91 -27.31 10.42
C ASP A 338 4.42 -27.51 10.19
N LEU A 339 5.09 -26.56 9.55
CA LEU A 339 6.54 -26.60 9.29
C LEU A 339 7.37 -25.93 10.41
N TRP A 340 6.72 -25.24 11.34
CA TRP A 340 7.37 -24.47 12.40
C TRP A 340 7.10 -25.10 13.77
N ASP A 341 8.04 -24.95 14.70
CA ASP A 341 7.72 -25.16 16.11
C ASP A 341 6.87 -23.96 16.59
N PRO A 342 5.61 -24.14 17.00
CA PRO A 342 4.76 -23.04 17.47
C PRO A 342 5.32 -22.37 18.73
N LYS A 343 6.33 -22.94 19.40
CA LYS A 343 7.03 -22.35 20.55
C LYS A 343 8.25 -21.50 20.16
N PHE A 344 8.53 -21.35 18.87
CA PHE A 344 9.69 -20.61 18.39
C PHE A 344 9.47 -19.09 18.51
N GLY A 345 10.27 -18.43 19.34
CA GLY A 345 10.31 -16.98 19.45
C GLY A 345 8.95 -16.36 19.73
N GLN A 346 8.59 -15.32 18.98
CA GLN A 346 7.30 -14.62 19.14
C GLN A 346 6.11 -15.35 18.51
N LEU A 347 6.33 -16.40 17.71
CA LEU A 347 5.22 -17.19 17.14
C LEU A 347 4.36 -17.85 18.23
N ALA A 348 4.95 -18.08 19.41
CA ALA A 348 4.25 -18.59 20.58
C ALA A 348 3.11 -17.67 21.07
N LEU A 349 3.12 -16.39 20.70
CA LEU A 349 2.06 -15.44 21.01
C LEU A 349 0.80 -15.67 20.16
N ILE A 350 0.94 -16.32 18.99
CA ILE A 350 -0.17 -16.63 18.08
C ILE A 350 -0.69 -18.03 18.38
N THR A 351 -1.43 -18.15 19.47
CA THR A 351 -1.94 -19.44 19.95
C THR A 351 -3.02 -20.03 19.05
N ARG A 352 -3.80 -19.17 18.38
CA ARG A 352 -4.88 -19.51 17.43
C ARG A 352 -4.68 -18.75 16.13
N ASP A 353 -4.99 -19.38 15.00
CA ASP A 353 -4.90 -18.71 13.70
C ASP A 353 -6.18 -17.92 13.42
N MET A 354 -6.01 -16.68 12.99
CA MET A 354 -7.12 -15.87 12.50
C MET A 354 -7.51 -16.27 11.08
N ARG A 355 -8.80 -16.61 10.88
CA ARG A 355 -9.32 -17.00 9.57
C ARG A 355 -9.76 -15.79 8.77
N ALA A 356 -9.43 -15.81 7.47
CA ALA A 356 -9.83 -14.79 6.52
C ALA A 356 -11.35 -14.83 6.23
N GLY A 357 -11.97 -13.65 6.23
CA GLY A 357 -13.32 -13.42 5.75
C GLY A 357 -13.44 -13.49 4.23
N THR A 358 -14.63 -13.85 3.75
CA THR A 358 -14.93 -13.99 2.30
C THR A 358 -16.00 -13.01 1.80
N ARG A 359 -16.56 -12.20 2.71
CA ARG A 359 -17.61 -11.23 2.38
C ARG A 359 -17.05 -10.15 1.46
N THR A 360 -17.82 -9.80 0.43
CA THR A 360 -17.48 -8.76 -0.55
C THR A 360 -18.51 -7.63 -0.60
N THR A 361 -19.59 -7.75 0.16
CA THR A 361 -20.69 -6.77 0.24
C THR A 361 -20.55 -5.90 1.49
N PRO A 362 -20.99 -4.64 1.46
CA PRO A 362 -20.98 -3.76 2.63
C PRO A 362 -21.91 -4.25 3.74
N LEU A 363 -21.65 -3.84 4.98
CA LEU A 363 -22.54 -3.95 6.13
C LEU A 363 -23.80 -3.10 5.95
N ARG A 364 -24.91 -3.54 6.54
CA ARG A 364 -26.13 -2.72 6.66
C ARG A 364 -26.20 -2.12 8.06
N VAL A 365 -26.13 -0.79 8.15
CA VAL A 365 -26.18 -0.06 9.42
C VAL A 365 -27.13 1.11 9.27
N ASP A 366 -28.22 1.11 10.03
CA ASP A 366 -29.29 2.12 9.98
C ASP A 366 -29.74 2.51 8.53
N GLY A 367 -29.92 1.49 7.68
CA GLY A 367 -30.30 1.69 6.28
C GLY A 367 -29.21 2.20 5.34
N ALA A 368 -28.02 2.55 5.84
CA ALA A 368 -26.83 2.82 5.03
C ALA A 368 -26.05 1.53 4.71
N LEU A 369 -25.40 1.51 3.55
CA LEU A 369 -24.47 0.45 3.15
C LEU A 369 -23.03 0.90 3.43
N VAL A 370 -22.42 0.32 4.46
CA VAL A 370 -21.10 0.73 4.97
C VAL A 370 -20.06 -0.32 4.59
N GLY A 371 -19.07 0.05 3.78
CA GLY A 371 -17.93 -0.81 3.49
C GLY A 371 -16.95 -0.80 4.67
N ASP A 372 -16.52 -1.97 5.12
CA ASP A 372 -15.64 -2.10 6.29
C ASP A 372 -14.25 -2.60 5.90
N ALA A 373 -13.21 -2.04 6.53
CA ALA A 373 -11.85 -2.52 6.41
C ALA A 373 -11.21 -2.54 7.81
N ILE A 374 -10.72 -3.71 8.21
CA ILE A 374 -10.14 -3.88 9.55
C ILE A 374 -8.62 -3.75 9.47
N CYS A 375 -8.07 -2.70 10.06
CA CYS A 375 -6.63 -2.49 10.23
C CYS A 375 -5.85 -2.51 8.91
N PHE A 376 -4.93 -3.47 8.75
CA PHE A 376 -4.11 -3.65 7.54
C PHE A 376 -4.91 -3.86 6.25
N ASP A 377 -6.19 -4.29 6.33
CA ASP A 377 -7.09 -4.45 5.18
C ASP A 377 -7.10 -3.20 4.28
N ILE A 378 -6.98 -2.01 4.85
CA ILE A 378 -7.06 -0.74 4.11
C ILE A 378 -5.95 -0.58 3.06
N ALA A 379 -4.83 -1.30 3.23
CA ALA A 379 -3.72 -1.28 2.28
C ALA A 379 -3.95 -2.20 1.05
N TYR A 380 -4.92 -3.10 1.10
CA TYR A 380 -5.22 -4.04 0.01
C TYR A 380 -6.29 -3.48 -0.94
N ASP A 381 -6.05 -3.59 -2.25
CA ASP A 381 -6.91 -3.00 -3.28
C ASP A 381 -8.30 -3.65 -3.36
N ASP A 382 -8.39 -4.94 -3.01
CA ASP A 382 -9.60 -5.76 -3.17
C ASP A 382 -10.61 -5.63 -2.03
N VAL A 383 -10.25 -4.96 -0.93
CA VAL A 383 -11.15 -4.78 0.23
C VAL A 383 -12.18 -3.69 -0.03
N THR A 384 -11.72 -2.45 -0.23
CA THR A 384 -12.61 -1.29 -0.39
C THR A 384 -13.25 -1.26 -1.77
N THR A 385 -12.46 -1.46 -2.83
CA THR A 385 -12.92 -1.42 -4.22
C THR A 385 -14.07 -2.39 -4.47
N THR A 386 -13.98 -3.61 -3.92
CA THR A 386 -15.01 -4.64 -4.13
C THR A 386 -16.31 -4.27 -3.40
N GLN A 387 -16.22 -3.77 -2.16
CA GLN A 387 -17.40 -3.37 -1.41
C GLN A 387 -18.11 -2.17 -2.04
N VAL A 388 -17.35 -1.18 -2.53
CA VAL A 388 -17.91 0.00 -3.23
C VAL A 388 -18.61 -0.42 -4.53
N ARG A 389 -18.01 -1.32 -5.32
CA ARG A 389 -18.68 -1.91 -6.50
C ARG A 389 -19.98 -2.63 -6.14
N ASN A 390 -20.03 -3.22 -4.95
CA ASN A 390 -21.19 -3.94 -4.42
C ASN A 390 -22.14 -3.04 -3.61
N GLY A 391 -22.03 -1.71 -3.75
CA GLY A 391 -23.00 -0.75 -3.24
C GLY A 391 -22.62 -0.05 -1.94
N ALA A 392 -21.37 -0.13 -1.47
CA ALA A 392 -20.96 0.66 -0.30
C ALA A 392 -21.09 2.16 -0.59
N GLN A 393 -21.82 2.86 0.27
CA GLN A 393 -22.16 4.28 0.17
C GLN A 393 -21.24 5.19 0.98
N MET A 394 -20.60 4.61 1.99
CA MET A 394 -19.50 5.17 2.76
C MET A 394 -18.56 4.03 3.18
N LEU A 395 -17.39 4.40 3.71
CA LEU A 395 -16.42 3.45 4.24
C LEU A 395 -16.20 3.69 5.73
N MET A 396 -15.81 2.64 6.43
CA MET A 396 -15.22 2.75 7.76
C MET A 396 -13.96 1.90 7.86
N VAL A 397 -13.10 2.29 8.79
CA VAL A 397 -11.90 1.54 9.16
C VAL A 397 -11.92 1.34 10.67
N GLN A 398 -11.94 0.08 11.09
CA GLN A 398 -11.76 -0.32 12.48
C GLN A 398 -10.30 -0.72 12.66
N THR A 399 -9.55 -0.08 13.57
CA THR A 399 -8.12 -0.39 13.76
C THR A 399 -7.67 -0.33 15.21
N SER A 400 -6.79 -1.26 15.59
CA SER A 400 -6.11 -1.27 16.89
C SER A 400 -4.64 -0.95 16.66
N ASN A 401 -4.27 0.31 16.92
CA ASN A 401 -2.89 0.75 16.73
C ASN A 401 -2.00 0.55 17.97
N ALA A 402 -2.46 -0.15 19.00
CA ALA A 402 -1.71 -0.31 20.25
C ALA A 402 -0.30 -0.86 20.04
N SER A 403 -0.15 -1.93 19.25
CA SER A 403 1.16 -2.51 18.94
C SER A 403 2.11 -1.55 18.19
N PHE A 404 1.57 -0.51 17.56
CA PHE A 404 2.28 0.45 16.72
C PHE A 404 2.37 1.85 17.33
N ILE A 405 1.88 2.05 18.56
CA ILE A 405 1.54 3.37 19.13
C ILE A 405 2.72 4.34 19.25
N PHE A 406 3.95 3.83 19.28
CA PHE A 406 5.18 4.61 19.36
C PHE A 406 5.97 4.62 18.04
N THR A 407 5.30 4.40 16.91
CA THR A 407 5.94 4.29 15.61
C THR A 407 5.23 5.12 14.54
N HIS A 408 5.92 5.34 13.42
CA HIS A 408 5.38 6.03 12.25
C HIS A 408 4.39 5.18 11.42
N GLN A 409 4.14 3.92 11.78
CA GLN A 409 3.17 3.08 11.07
C GLN A 409 1.76 3.68 11.10
N ILE A 410 1.37 4.34 12.20
CA ILE A 410 0.04 4.96 12.36
C ILE A 410 -0.18 6.02 11.29
N GLU A 411 0.80 6.89 11.08
CA GLU A 411 0.71 7.96 10.07
C GLU A 411 0.78 7.39 8.65
N GLN A 412 1.59 6.34 8.42
CA GLN A 412 1.60 5.62 7.13
C GLN A 412 0.23 5.01 6.81
N GLN A 413 -0.41 4.35 7.78
CA GLN A 413 -1.74 3.75 7.61
C GLN A 413 -2.81 4.83 7.38
N PHE A 414 -2.73 5.94 8.12
CA PHE A 414 -3.67 7.05 7.97
C PHE A 414 -3.55 7.72 6.60
N ALA A 415 -2.33 7.91 6.08
CA ALA A 415 -2.08 8.38 4.72
C ALA A 415 -2.71 7.47 3.66
N ILE A 416 -2.53 6.15 3.79
CA ILE A 416 -3.17 5.15 2.91
C ILE A 416 -4.69 5.26 2.98
N THR A 417 -5.23 5.39 4.20
CA THR A 417 -6.67 5.49 4.44
C THR A 417 -7.27 6.72 3.74
N ARG A 418 -6.59 7.87 3.81
CA ARG A 418 -7.00 9.10 3.10
C ARG A 418 -7.00 8.92 1.59
N LEU A 419 -6.01 8.23 1.04
CA LEU A 419 -5.98 7.91 -0.39
C LEU A 419 -7.10 6.92 -0.79
N ARG A 420 -7.54 6.02 0.10
CA ARG A 420 -8.69 5.15 -0.17
C ARG A 420 -10.01 5.91 -0.22
N ALA A 421 -10.17 6.95 0.60
CA ALA A 421 -11.33 7.85 0.50
C ALA A 421 -11.40 8.53 -0.89
N LEU A 422 -10.26 9.04 -1.38
CA LEU A 422 -10.11 9.60 -2.72
C LEU A 422 -10.36 8.59 -3.84
N GLU A 423 -9.74 7.41 -3.76
CA GLU A 423 -9.88 6.37 -4.77
C GLU A 423 -11.32 5.89 -4.89
N ALA A 424 -11.98 5.66 -3.76
CA ALA A 424 -13.36 5.21 -3.69
C ALA A 424 -14.37 6.32 -4.00
N GLY A 425 -14.00 7.60 -3.84
CA GLY A 425 -14.93 8.71 -3.85
C GLY A 425 -15.96 8.56 -2.72
N ARG A 426 -15.50 8.25 -1.50
CA ARG A 426 -16.36 7.96 -0.34
C ARG A 426 -15.89 8.72 0.88
N TRP A 427 -16.84 9.16 1.70
CA TRP A 427 -16.52 9.50 3.09
C TRP A 427 -16.02 8.26 3.81
N LEU A 428 -15.01 8.44 4.65
CA LEU A 428 -14.37 7.36 5.38
C LEU A 428 -14.20 7.73 6.86
N VAL A 429 -14.79 6.94 7.74
CA VAL A 429 -14.69 7.08 9.21
C VAL A 429 -13.68 6.09 9.76
N VAL A 430 -12.67 6.58 10.47
CA VAL A 430 -11.64 5.77 11.14
C VAL A 430 -11.91 5.76 12.64
N ALA A 431 -12.21 4.59 13.17
CA ALA A 431 -12.22 4.33 14.61
C ALA A 431 -10.94 3.58 14.97
N SER A 432 -10.08 4.24 15.75
CA SER A 432 -8.87 3.63 16.32
C SER A 432 -9.04 3.41 17.83
N THR A 433 -8.52 2.31 18.37
CA THR A 433 -8.55 2.06 19.84
C THR A 433 -7.82 3.16 20.58
N ASN A 434 -6.65 3.55 20.09
CA ASN A 434 -5.80 4.57 20.70
C ASN A 434 -4.80 5.23 19.73
N GLY A 435 -4.86 4.92 18.43
CA GLY A 435 -4.07 5.59 17.41
C GLY A 435 -4.76 6.85 16.92
N ARG A 436 -4.69 7.12 15.61
CA ARG A 436 -5.35 8.26 14.99
C ARG A 436 -6.75 7.87 14.52
N SER A 437 -7.77 8.34 15.23
CA SER A 437 -9.16 8.32 14.72
C SER A 437 -9.44 9.56 13.88
N GLY A 438 -10.36 9.47 12.92
CA GLY A 438 -10.67 10.61 12.06
C GLY A 438 -11.85 10.40 11.12
N VAL A 439 -12.37 11.51 10.60
CA VAL A 439 -13.41 11.54 9.57
C VAL A 439 -12.83 12.19 8.33
N ILE A 440 -12.85 11.48 7.22
CA ILE A 440 -12.15 11.84 5.99
C ILE A 440 -13.17 12.03 4.87
N ALA A 441 -13.12 13.19 4.21
CA ALA A 441 -13.97 13.50 3.06
C ALA A 441 -13.50 12.75 1.79
N PRO A 442 -14.35 12.64 0.74
CA PRO A 442 -13.97 12.05 -0.54
C PRO A 442 -12.79 12.74 -1.24
N SER A 443 -12.42 13.95 -0.82
CA SER A 443 -11.23 14.69 -1.27
C SER A 443 -9.93 14.23 -0.59
N GLY A 444 -10.01 13.33 0.40
CA GLY A 444 -8.87 12.96 1.26
C GLY A 444 -8.56 14.00 2.34
N GLU A 445 -9.38 15.04 2.46
CA GLU A 445 -9.32 16.01 3.56
C GLU A 445 -9.78 15.40 4.87
N VAL A 446 -9.06 15.70 5.95
CA VAL A 446 -9.41 15.26 7.31
C VAL A 446 -10.30 16.33 7.92
N VAL A 447 -11.58 16.02 8.10
CA VAL A 447 -12.58 16.96 8.62
C VAL A 447 -12.58 17.00 10.14
N ALA A 448 -12.35 15.85 10.77
CA ALA A 448 -12.19 15.72 12.21
C ALA A 448 -11.13 14.66 12.52
N SER A 449 -10.40 14.83 13.63
CA SER A 449 -9.42 13.84 14.09
C SER A 449 -9.26 13.87 15.60
N ALA A 450 -8.93 12.71 16.18
CA ALA A 450 -8.53 12.59 17.57
C ALA A 450 -7.03 12.28 17.67
N ASP A 451 -6.39 12.83 18.69
CA ASP A 451 -4.98 12.57 18.95
C ASP A 451 -4.75 11.15 19.49
N PRO A 452 -3.61 10.51 19.15
CA PRO A 452 -3.25 9.23 19.72
C PRO A 452 -3.16 9.24 21.24
N ARG A 453 -3.49 8.11 21.85
CA ARG A 453 -3.47 7.84 23.30
C ARG A 453 -4.39 8.75 24.12
N THR A 454 -5.50 9.17 23.52
CA THR A 454 -6.57 9.92 24.21
C THR A 454 -7.87 9.13 24.18
N THR A 455 -8.78 9.41 25.10
CA THR A 455 -10.18 8.97 24.97
C THR A 455 -10.96 10.10 24.29
N ALA A 456 -11.63 9.81 23.18
CA ALA A 456 -12.31 10.81 22.36
C ALA A 456 -13.51 10.21 21.61
N VAL A 457 -14.47 11.06 21.26
CA VAL A 457 -15.58 10.71 20.37
C VAL A 457 -15.65 11.75 19.26
N LEU A 458 -15.59 11.30 18.01
CA LEU A 458 -15.75 12.16 16.84
C LEU A 458 -17.15 11.94 16.28
N SER A 459 -18.01 12.95 16.31
CA SER A 459 -19.38 12.86 15.79
C SER A 459 -19.57 13.86 14.64
N GLU A 460 -19.71 13.33 13.43
CA GLU A 460 -19.73 14.15 12.21
C GLU A 460 -20.82 13.68 11.25
N ARG A 461 -21.32 14.59 10.41
CA ARG A 461 -22.18 14.23 9.28
C ARG A 461 -21.35 13.87 8.07
N VAL A 462 -21.55 12.66 7.57
CA VAL A 462 -20.85 12.12 6.40
C VAL A 462 -21.81 11.94 5.23
N GLY A 463 -21.32 12.19 4.03
CA GLY A 463 -22.08 12.00 2.81
C GLY A 463 -22.14 10.55 2.35
N LEU A 464 -23.33 10.12 1.93
CA LEU A 464 -23.55 8.85 1.24
C LEU A 464 -23.54 9.09 -0.27
N SER A 465 -22.79 8.26 -1.00
CA SER A 465 -22.67 8.36 -2.46
C SER A 465 -22.79 6.99 -3.13
N ASP A 466 -23.53 6.93 -4.22
CA ASP A 466 -23.58 5.76 -5.12
C ASP A 466 -22.63 5.92 -6.32
N THR A 467 -21.95 7.06 -6.46
CA THR A 467 -21.07 7.35 -7.60
C THR A 467 -19.87 6.39 -7.63
N LEU A 468 -19.56 5.79 -8.78
CA LEU A 468 -18.34 4.99 -8.96
C LEU A 468 -17.27 5.78 -9.70
N THR A 469 -16.13 6.01 -9.04
CA THR A 469 -14.93 6.61 -9.66
C THR A 469 -14.40 5.73 -10.78
N PRO A 470 -13.66 6.28 -11.77
CA PRO A 470 -13.01 5.48 -12.79
C PRO A 470 -12.04 4.43 -12.21
N ALA A 471 -11.33 4.75 -11.13
CA ALA A 471 -10.48 3.82 -10.41
C ALA A 471 -11.25 2.59 -9.93
N VAL A 472 -12.37 2.80 -9.25
CA VAL A 472 -13.24 1.70 -8.79
C VAL A 472 -13.82 0.94 -9.97
N ARG A 473 -14.20 1.60 -11.08
CA ARG A 473 -14.70 0.92 -12.28
C ARG A 473 -13.64 0.02 -12.90
N MET A 474 -12.38 0.45 -12.95
CA MET A 474 -11.26 -0.36 -13.46
C MET A 474 -10.91 -1.52 -12.52
N GLY A 475 -10.84 -1.29 -11.20
CA GLY A 475 -10.41 -2.26 -10.20
C GLY A 475 -9.08 -2.90 -10.57
N ASP A 476 -8.99 -4.24 -10.62
CA ASP A 476 -7.71 -4.93 -10.82
C ASP A 476 -7.14 -4.87 -12.25
N TRP A 477 -7.89 -4.36 -13.23
CA TRP A 477 -7.46 -4.38 -14.64
C TRP A 477 -6.08 -3.71 -14.88
N PRO A 478 -5.76 -2.54 -14.30
CA PRO A 478 -4.44 -1.93 -14.44
C PRO A 478 -3.32 -2.86 -13.97
N ALA A 479 -3.50 -3.56 -12.83
CA ALA A 479 -2.51 -4.52 -12.33
C ALA A 479 -2.28 -5.68 -13.30
N ARG A 480 -3.36 -6.24 -13.87
CA ARG A 480 -3.30 -7.34 -14.85
C ARG A 480 -2.62 -6.91 -16.14
N LEU A 481 -3.00 -5.75 -16.69
CA LEU A 481 -2.47 -5.23 -17.95
C LEU A 481 -0.99 -4.82 -17.82
N LEU A 482 -0.61 -4.17 -16.73
CA LEU A 482 0.77 -3.76 -16.49
C LEU A 482 1.68 -4.95 -16.18
N SER A 483 1.18 -5.97 -15.47
CA SER A 483 1.91 -7.23 -15.28
C SER A 483 2.12 -7.96 -16.62
N LEU A 484 1.10 -8.01 -17.48
CA LEU A 484 1.24 -8.55 -18.83
C LEU A 484 2.25 -7.75 -19.66
N ALA A 485 2.19 -6.42 -19.61
CA ALA A 485 3.16 -5.55 -20.29
C ALA A 485 4.59 -5.78 -19.78
N ALA A 486 4.79 -5.97 -18.48
CA ALA A 486 6.09 -6.32 -17.91
C ALA A 486 6.61 -7.65 -18.47
N LEU A 487 5.78 -8.69 -18.50
CA LEU A 487 6.15 -10.00 -19.04
C LEU A 487 6.48 -9.95 -20.54
N LEU A 488 5.67 -9.23 -21.33
CA LEU A 488 5.92 -9.02 -22.76
C LEU A 488 7.23 -8.24 -22.98
N GLY A 489 7.46 -7.19 -22.20
CA GLY A 489 8.70 -6.41 -22.24
C GLY A 489 9.93 -7.25 -21.92
N LEU A 490 9.84 -8.12 -20.92
CA LEU A 490 10.89 -9.07 -20.56
C LEU A 490 11.17 -10.07 -21.69
N ALA A 491 10.13 -10.65 -22.30
CA ALA A 491 10.27 -11.62 -23.39
C ALA A 491 10.94 -10.97 -24.62
N LEU A 492 10.44 -9.82 -25.06
CA LEU A 492 10.99 -9.06 -26.19
C LEU A 492 12.42 -8.58 -25.89
N GLY A 493 12.66 -8.07 -24.69
CA GLY A 493 13.97 -7.63 -24.23
C GLY A 493 14.98 -8.76 -24.16
N ALA A 494 14.58 -9.96 -23.72
CA ALA A 494 15.42 -11.15 -23.70
C ALA A 494 15.79 -11.61 -25.12
N LEU A 495 14.85 -11.58 -26.07
CA LEU A 495 15.12 -11.90 -27.48
C LEU A 495 16.14 -10.92 -28.09
N ALA A 496 15.95 -9.62 -27.87
CA ALA A 496 16.92 -8.59 -28.26
C ALA A 496 18.27 -8.78 -27.55
N TYR A 497 18.24 -9.23 -26.29
CA TYR A 497 19.45 -9.45 -25.50
C TYR A 497 20.30 -10.62 -25.99
N ARG A 498 19.67 -11.69 -26.47
CA ARG A 498 20.36 -12.85 -27.03
C ARG A 498 20.96 -12.55 -28.41
N ARG A 499 20.24 -11.84 -29.28
CA ARG A 499 20.70 -11.46 -30.62
C ARG A 499 22.03 -10.69 -30.59
N ASN A 500 22.12 -9.62 -29.80
CA ASN A 500 23.35 -8.83 -29.69
C ASN A 500 24.54 -9.58 -29.08
N ARG A 501 24.31 -10.60 -28.24
CA ARG A 501 25.40 -11.44 -27.72
C ARG A 501 25.89 -12.45 -28.75
N HIS A 502 25.00 -12.91 -29.64
CA HIS A 502 25.36 -13.78 -30.75
C HIS A 502 26.17 -13.00 -31.79
N ASP A 503 25.75 -11.78 -32.12
CA ASP A 503 26.45 -10.91 -33.08
C ASP A 503 27.82 -10.44 -32.55
N ALA A 504 27.97 -10.24 -31.24
CA ALA A 504 29.26 -9.93 -30.61
C ALA A 504 30.21 -11.14 -30.48
N GLY A 505 29.73 -12.36 -30.76
CA GLY A 505 30.48 -13.61 -30.66
C GLY A 505 30.97 -14.17 -32.00
N VAL A 506 30.58 -13.57 -33.13
CA VAL A 506 31.10 -13.92 -34.46
C VAL A 506 32.34 -13.05 -34.72
N PRO A 507 33.57 -13.60 -34.77
CA PRO A 507 34.72 -12.86 -35.24
C PRO A 507 34.46 -12.50 -36.71
N THR A 508 34.42 -11.21 -37.03
CA THR A 508 34.54 -10.77 -38.42
C THR A 508 35.89 -11.25 -38.94
N GLU A 509 35.87 -12.22 -39.85
CA GLU A 509 37.03 -12.67 -40.60
C GLU A 509 37.68 -11.43 -41.25
N PRO A 510 38.98 -11.16 -41.04
CA PRO A 510 39.62 -10.02 -41.68
C PRO A 510 39.52 -10.19 -43.20
N ALA A 511 39.06 -9.13 -43.89
CA ALA A 511 38.95 -9.11 -45.33
C ALA A 511 40.28 -9.59 -45.97
N PRO A 512 40.25 -10.45 -46.99
CA PRO A 512 41.46 -10.95 -47.62
C PRO A 512 42.26 -9.77 -48.16
N THR A 513 43.50 -9.65 -47.68
CA THR A 513 44.48 -8.68 -48.18
C THR A 513 44.65 -8.88 -49.68
N PRO A 514 44.60 -7.81 -50.51
CA PRO A 514 44.88 -7.96 -51.93
C PRO A 514 46.31 -8.49 -52.09
N SER A 515 46.46 -9.65 -52.71
CA SER A 515 47.75 -10.23 -53.05
C SER A 515 48.53 -9.24 -53.90
N ALA A 516 49.70 -8.82 -53.41
CA ALA A 516 50.64 -8.01 -54.17
C ALA A 516 51.03 -8.76 -55.45
N VAL A 517 50.77 -8.13 -56.60
CA VAL A 517 51.28 -8.55 -57.89
C VAL A 517 52.80 -8.41 -57.86
N VAL A 518 53.51 -9.53 -57.94
CA VAL A 518 54.97 -9.58 -58.12
C VAL A 518 55.27 -9.19 -59.57
N PRO A 519 56.08 -8.15 -59.84
CA PRO A 519 56.53 -7.86 -61.20
C PRO A 519 57.57 -8.90 -61.62
N SER A 520 57.37 -9.53 -62.78
CA SER A 520 58.36 -10.42 -63.39
C SER A 520 59.57 -9.62 -63.85
N ALA A 521 60.75 -9.93 -63.31
CA ALA A 521 62.01 -9.49 -63.86
C ALA A 521 62.29 -10.26 -65.17
N ASN A 522 62.21 -9.58 -66.30
CA ASN A 522 62.93 -9.94 -67.53
C ASN A 522 62.87 -8.78 -68.50
N GLU A 523 63.93 -7.98 -68.54
CA GLU A 523 64.40 -7.34 -69.77
C GLU A 523 65.88 -6.96 -69.57
N ALA A 524 66.74 -7.64 -70.32
CA ALA A 524 68.17 -7.36 -70.44
C ALA A 524 68.40 -6.22 -71.44
N PRO A 525 69.48 -5.43 -71.31
CA PRO A 525 69.76 -4.35 -72.24
C PRO A 525 70.51 -4.88 -73.47
N VAL A 526 70.09 -4.45 -74.66
CA VAL A 526 70.91 -4.52 -75.89
C VAL A 526 70.95 -3.13 -76.51
N ALA A 527 72.18 -2.60 -76.58
CA ALA A 527 72.75 -1.54 -77.42
C ALA A 527 71.92 -0.31 -77.81
#